data_AF-A0AAD5F9T5-F1
#
_entry.id   AF-A0AAD5F9T5-F1
#
_cell.length_a   1.000
_cell.length_b   1.000
_cell.length_c   1.000
_cell.angle_alpha   90.00
_cell.angle_beta   90.00
_cell.angle_gamma   90.00
#
_symmetry.space_group_name_H-M   'P 1'
#
loop_
_entity.id
_entity.type
_entity.pdbx_description
1 polymer ?
#
loop_
_entity_poly.entity_id
_entity_poly.type
_entity_poly.pdbx_seq_one_letter_code
_entity_poly.pdbx_strand_id
1 'polypeptide(L)' 'ALADLEERYVDIAEVPRCPKLCYTRWFDRDDPSGFGDYETLINLRAENLGMICNLPYSIQVQTLSGADASTTGQVFA' A
#
# COMPACT_ATOMS: atom_id res chain seq x y z
N ALA A 1 -47.42 24.91 8.13
CA ALA A 1 -46.25 25.26 7.30
C ALA A 1 -45.23 25.98 8.19
N LEU A 2 -44.41 25.19 8.89
CA LEU A 2 -43.17 25.55 9.58
C LEU A 2 -42.44 24.21 9.81
N ALA A 3 -42.11 23.52 8.71
CA ALA A 3 -41.43 22.24 8.73
C ALA A 3 -40.53 22.13 7.50
N ASP A 4 -39.71 23.15 7.25
CA ASP A 4 -38.81 23.15 6.09
C ASP A 4 -37.44 23.78 6.36
N LEU A 5 -37.05 23.98 7.62
CA LEU A 5 -35.72 24.47 7.95
C LEU A 5 -35.14 23.70 9.14
N GLU A 6 -33.96 23.10 8.91
CA GLU A 6 -33.08 22.40 9.86
C GLU A 6 -33.30 20.90 10.10
N GLU A 7 -33.12 20.06 9.08
CA GLU A 7 -32.77 18.64 9.36
C GLU A 7 -32.00 17.96 8.21
N ARG A 8 -30.77 18.42 7.98
CA ARG A 8 -29.76 17.53 7.39
C ARG A 8 -28.41 17.69 8.07
N TYR A 9 -28.44 17.54 9.38
CA TYR A 9 -27.29 17.14 10.16
C TYR A 9 -27.13 15.63 9.98
N VAL A 10 -26.35 15.22 8.98
CA VAL A 10 -26.08 13.81 8.71
C VAL A 10 -25.23 13.27 9.85
N ASP A 11 -25.74 12.24 10.54
CA ASP A 11 -25.08 11.53 11.62
C ASP A 11 -23.66 11.10 11.22
N ILE A 12 -22.67 11.66 11.91
CA ILE A 12 -21.23 11.47 11.68
C ILE A 12 -20.75 10.10 12.22
N ALA A 13 -21.67 9.14 12.39
CA ALA A 13 -21.42 7.81 12.96
C ALA A 13 -21.22 6.71 11.90
N GLU A 14 -21.56 6.97 10.63
CA GLU A 14 -21.48 5.98 9.54
C GLU A 14 -20.44 6.30 8.47
N VAL A 15 -19.60 7.33 8.68
CA VAL A 15 -18.41 7.52 7.84
C VAL A 15 -17.54 6.27 8.06
N PRO A 16 -17.32 5.41 7.05
CA PRO A 16 -16.49 4.23 7.24
C PRO A 16 -15.13 4.76 7.71
N ARG A 17 -14.73 4.36 8.92
CA ARG A 17 -13.40 4.67 9.43
C ARG A 17 -12.43 4.33 8.31
N CYS A 18 -11.68 5.34 7.85
CA CYS A 18 -10.67 5.18 6.82
C CYS A 18 -9.90 3.88 7.16
N PRO A 19 -9.80 2.90 6.24
CA PRO A 19 -9.06 1.68 6.56
C PRO A 19 -7.71 2.15 7.07
N LYS A 20 -7.35 1.73 8.30
CA LYS A 20 -6.07 2.12 8.90
C LYS A 20 -5.01 1.92 7.82
N LEU A 21 -4.22 2.94 7.54
CA LEU A 21 -3.04 2.81 6.69
C LEU A 21 -2.19 1.72 7.33
N CYS A 22 -2.17 0.55 6.69
CA CYS A 22 -1.47 -0.63 7.13
C CYS A 22 -0.45 -0.99 6.07
N TYR A 23 0.73 -1.37 6.51
CA TYR A 23 1.69 -2.03 5.63
C TYR A 23 1.24 -3.47 5.39
N THR A 24 1.52 -3.95 4.19
CA THR A 24 1.42 -5.37 3.88
C THR A 24 2.53 -6.13 4.60
N ARG A 25 2.53 -7.47 4.51
CA ARG A 25 3.76 -8.23 4.72
C ARG A 25 4.82 -7.86 3.68
N TRP A 26 6.06 -8.24 3.93
CA TRP A 26 7.12 -8.20 2.94
C TRP A 26 6.85 -9.18 1.80
N PHE A 27 7.25 -8.78 0.59
CA PHE A 27 7.23 -9.60 -0.61
C PHE A 27 8.65 -9.63 -1.19
N ASP A 28 9.00 -10.81 -1.69
CA ASP A 28 10.30 -11.17 -2.23
C ASP A 28 10.00 -12.22 -3.30
N ARG A 29 10.02 -11.79 -4.56
CA ARG A 29 9.49 -12.50 -5.71
C ARG A 29 10.57 -12.79 -6.74
N ASP A 30 11.53 -11.90 -6.87
CA ASP A 30 12.66 -12.03 -7.78
C ASP A 30 13.96 -12.14 -6.98
N ASP A 31 14.96 -12.78 -7.58
CA ASP A 31 16.31 -12.85 -7.04
C ASP A 31 17.24 -12.08 -7.99
N PRO A 32 18.30 -11.43 -7.48
CA PRO A 32 19.22 -10.66 -8.32
C PRO A 32 19.81 -11.51 -9.44
N SER A 33 19.37 -11.26 -10.66
CA SER A 33 19.76 -12.02 -11.85
C SER A 33 19.60 -11.17 -13.12
N GLY A 34 20.38 -11.51 -14.16
CA GLY A 34 20.33 -10.78 -15.43
C GLY A 34 20.55 -9.27 -15.28
N PHE A 35 19.47 -8.50 -15.37
CA PHE A 35 19.47 -7.02 -15.34
C PHE A 35 19.07 -6.40 -14.00
N GLY A 36 18.67 -7.19 -12.99
CA GLY A 36 18.27 -6.63 -11.71
C GLY A 36 17.54 -7.59 -10.80
N ASP A 37 16.76 -7.00 -9.90
CA ASP A 37 15.91 -7.64 -8.93
C ASP A 37 14.59 -6.84 -8.90
N TYR A 38 13.47 -7.44 -9.29
CA TYR A 38 12.26 -6.71 -9.69
C TYR A 38 10.99 -7.08 -8.91
N GLU A 39 10.71 -6.30 -7.87
CA GLU A 39 9.48 -6.37 -7.07
C GLU A 39 8.34 -5.49 -7.63
N THR A 40 7.97 -5.69 -8.89
CA THR A 40 6.96 -4.83 -9.55
C THR A 40 5.55 -5.05 -8.99
N LEU A 41 4.80 -3.96 -8.80
CA LEU A 41 3.43 -4.01 -8.26
C LEU A 41 2.49 -4.90 -9.09
N ILE A 42 2.67 -4.96 -10.41
CA ILE A 42 1.86 -5.78 -11.31
C ILE A 42 2.08 -7.27 -11.02
N ASN A 43 3.34 -7.71 -10.97
CA ASN A 43 3.68 -9.11 -10.69
C ASN A 43 3.27 -9.50 -9.27
N LEU A 44 3.59 -8.66 -8.28
CA LEU A 44 3.23 -8.92 -6.90
C LEU A 44 1.73 -9.07 -6.69
N ARG A 45 0.90 -8.24 -7.33
CA ARG A 45 -0.56 -8.36 -7.25
C ARG A 45 -1.09 -9.62 -7.95
N ALA A 46 -0.51 -9.98 -9.09
CA ALA A 46 -0.89 -11.18 -9.83
C ALA A 46 -0.62 -12.45 -9.02
N GLU A 47 0.53 -12.50 -8.33
CA GLU A 47 0.95 -13.66 -7.54
C GLU A 47 0.33 -13.68 -6.12
N ASN A 48 -0.15 -12.53 -5.62
CA ASN A 48 -0.70 -12.37 -4.27
C ASN A 48 -2.09 -11.74 -4.26
N LEU A 49 -3.06 -12.44 -4.86
CA LEU A 49 -4.43 -11.95 -5.03
C LEU A 49 -5.08 -11.50 -3.71
N GLY A 50 -5.58 -10.26 -3.69
CA GLY A 50 -6.27 -9.68 -2.53
C GLY A 50 -5.36 -9.21 -1.39
N MET A 51 -4.04 -9.45 -1.48
CA MET A 51 -3.09 -9.08 -0.41
C MET A 51 -2.55 -7.66 -0.54
N ILE A 52 -2.62 -7.09 -1.75
CA ILE A 52 -2.14 -5.73 -2.05
C ILE A 52 -3.30 -4.93 -2.66
N CYS A 53 -3.56 -3.74 -2.10
CA CYS A 53 -4.61 -2.85 -2.59
C CYS A 53 -4.35 -2.39 -4.03
N ASN A 54 -5.42 -2.06 -4.75
CA ASN A 54 -5.32 -1.62 -6.16
C ASN A 54 -4.54 -0.30 -6.32
N LEU A 55 -4.58 0.55 -5.29
CA LEU A 55 -3.91 1.86 -5.25
C LEU A 55 -3.17 1.97 -3.91
N PRO A 56 -1.94 1.44 -3.80
CA PRO A 56 -1.15 1.58 -2.59
C PRO A 56 -0.77 3.05 -2.37
N TYR A 57 -0.79 3.49 -1.11
CA TYR A 57 -0.45 4.87 -0.74
C TYR A 57 1.07 5.12 -0.72
N SER A 58 1.85 4.12 -0.33
CA SER A 58 3.31 4.21 -0.20
C SER A 58 3.95 2.83 -0.39
N ILE A 59 5.28 2.80 -0.55
CA ILE A 59 6.10 1.59 -0.63
C ILE A 59 7.21 1.65 0.41
N GLN A 60 7.60 0.49 0.94
CA GLN A 60 8.81 0.30 1.75
C GLN A 60 9.69 -0.73 1.07
N VAL A 61 11.01 -0.54 1.16
CA VAL A 61 12.01 -1.41 0.52
C VAL A 61 13.16 -1.63 1.50
N GLN A 62 13.49 -2.89 1.73
CA GLN A 62 14.62 -3.32 2.57
C GLN A 62 15.28 -4.56 1.96
N THR A 63 16.52 -4.83 2.33
CA THR A 63 17.21 -6.09 1.98
C THR A 63 16.63 -7.28 2.76
N LEU A 64 16.99 -8.51 2.37
CA LEU A 64 16.67 -9.71 3.14
C LEU A 64 17.23 -9.71 4.57
N SER A 65 18.31 -8.94 4.81
CA SER A 65 18.87 -8.73 6.15
C SER A 65 18.19 -7.62 6.96
N GLY A 66 17.20 -6.93 6.38
CA GLY A 66 16.45 -5.85 7.03
C GLY A 66 17.12 -4.48 6.97
N ALA A 67 18.11 -4.28 6.09
CA ALA A 67 18.71 -2.96 5.89
C ALA A 67 17.82 -2.13 4.97
N ASP A 68 17.53 -0.88 5.36
CA ASP A 68 16.75 0.04 4.54
C ASP A 68 17.43 0.29 3.19
N ALA A 69 16.67 0.33 2.10
CA ALA A 69 17.19 0.55 0.75
C ALA A 69 18.07 1.81 0.63
N SER A 70 17.73 2.86 1.39
CA SER A 70 18.49 4.12 1.41
C SER A 70 19.91 4.01 1.98
N THR A 71 20.22 2.92 2.69
CA THR A 71 21.51 2.71 3.35
C THR A 71 22.46 1.78 2.59
N THR A 72 21.99 1.12 1.53
CA THR A 72 22.77 0.11 0.79
C THR A 72 23.81 0.72 -0.16
N GLY A 73 23.62 1.99 -0.55
CA GLY A 73 24.44 2.66 -1.57
C GLY A 73 24.18 2.18 -3.01
N GLN A 74 23.16 1.34 -3.23
CA GLN A 74 22.75 0.91 -4.57
C GLN A 74 21.92 1.98 -5.27
N VAL A 75 21.97 1.97 -6.61
CA VAL A 75 21.14 2.84 -7.45
C VAL A 75 19.97 2.02 -7.98
N PHE A 76 18.75 2.43 -7.65
CA PHE A 76 17.50 1.80 -8.09
C PHE A 76 16.94 2.54 -9.32
N ALA A 77 16.22 1.83 -10.19
CA ALA A 77 15.63 2.34 -11.43
C ALA A 77 14.11 2.26 -11.43
#